data_AF-A0A2V1B5L5-F1
#
_entry.id   AF-A0A2V1B5L5-F1
#
_cell.length_a   1.000
_cell.length_b   1.000
_cell.length_c   1.000
_cell.angle_alpha   90.00
_cell.angle_beta   90.00
_cell.angle_gamma   90.00
#
_symmetry.space_group_name_H-M   'P 1'
#
loop_
_entity.id
_entity.type
_entity.pdbx_description
1 polymer ?
#
loop_
_entity_poly.entity_id
_entity_poly.type
_entity_poly.pdbx_seq_one_letter_code
_entity_poly.pdbx_strand_id
1 'polypeptide(L)' 'MATPWPQVTAWPNDIREHAIYLSDYLRKALVCIDSAEDQPVPKPLVKTMIAAMSVLIAKFQNTPDVSAVMQAITTIQSDL' A
#
# COMPACT_ATOMS: atom_id res chain seq x y z
N MET A 1 -23.86 17.74 1.15
CA MET A 1 -23.49 16.97 -0.05
C MET A 1 -22.27 16.12 0.31
N ALA A 2 -22.37 14.80 0.25
CA ALA A 2 -21.23 13.92 0.49
C ALA A 2 -20.26 14.08 -0.68
N THR A 3 -19.02 14.44 -0.41
CA THR A 3 -17.95 14.43 -1.41
C THR A 3 -17.92 13.02 -2.04
N PRO A 4 -18.13 12.89 -3.36
CA PRO A 4 -18.02 11.59 -4.01
C PRO A 4 -16.60 11.09 -3.75
N TRP A 5 -16.51 9.83 -3.30
CA TRP A 5 -15.25 9.11 -3.18
C TRP A 5 -14.41 9.36 -4.42
N PRO A 6 -13.12 9.75 -4.32
CA PRO A 6 -12.30 9.84 -5.50
C PRO A 6 -12.33 8.46 -6.15
N GLN A 7 -12.92 8.39 -7.35
CA GLN A 7 -12.85 7.23 -8.21
C GLN A 7 -11.38 6.88 -8.25
N VAL A 8 -11.07 5.73 -7.66
CA VAL A 8 -9.74 5.19 -7.48
C VAL A 8 -9.02 5.37 -8.82
N THR A 9 -8.21 6.42 -8.95
CA THR A 9 -7.14 6.46 -9.93
C THR A 9 -6.38 5.18 -9.66
N ALA A 10 -6.49 4.23 -10.60
CA ALA A 10 -6.05 2.86 -10.45
C ALA A 10 -4.74 2.86 -9.66
N TRP A 11 -4.79 2.34 -8.42
CA TRP A 11 -3.60 2.30 -7.58
C TRP A 11 -2.49 1.65 -8.40
N PRO A 12 -1.26 2.16 -8.35
CA PRO A 12 -0.19 1.63 -9.17
C PRO A 12 -0.07 0.12 -9.00
N ASN A 13 0.06 -0.58 -10.13
CA ASN A 13 0.29 -2.02 -10.11
C ASN A 13 1.69 -2.33 -9.55
N ASP A 14 2.67 -1.48 -9.89
CA ASP A 14 4.02 -1.59 -9.39
C ASP A 14 4.11 -1.28 -7.88
N ILE A 15 4.87 -2.10 -7.16
CA ILE A 15 4.99 -2.03 -5.70
C ILE A 15 5.70 -0.75 -5.26
N ARG A 16 6.72 -0.31 -6.01
CA ARG A 16 7.49 0.89 -5.67
C ARG A 16 6.64 2.13 -5.89
N GLU A 17 5.92 2.21 -7.01
CA GLU A 17 4.97 3.29 -7.25
C GLU A 17 3.87 3.32 -6.18
N HIS A 18 3.33 2.15 -5.82
CA HIS A 18 2.31 2.03 -4.76
C HIS A 18 2.83 2.55 -3.41
N ALA A 19 4.06 2.19 -3.03
CA ALA A 19 4.69 2.66 -1.80
C ALA A 19 4.93 4.17 -1.81
N ILE A 20 5.35 4.75 -2.95
CA ILE A 20 5.54 6.20 -3.10
C ILE A 20 4.21 6.93 -2.93
N TYR A 21 3.17 6.53 -3.67
CA TYR A 21 1.84 7.15 -3.59
C TYR A 21 1.24 7.02 -2.18
N LEU A 22 1.38 5.84 -1.56
CA LEU A 22 0.94 5.62 -0.18
C LEU A 22 1.71 6.52 0.80
N SER A 23 3.02 6.67 0.64
CA SER A 23 3.82 7.52 1.53
C SER A 23 3.43 8.99 1.46
N ASP A 24 3.17 9.53 0.26
CA ASP A 24 2.69 10.91 0.09
C ASP A 24 1.29 11.09 0.67
N TYR A 25 0.40 10.11 0.46
CA TYR A 25 -0.94 10.11 1.03
C TYR A 25 -0.90 10.09 2.56
N LEU A 26 -0.10 9.20 3.16
CA LEU A 26 0.06 9.10 4.61
C LEU A 26 0.63 10.38 5.21
N ARG A 27 1.58 11.04 4.53
CA ARG A 27 2.12 12.31 5.00
C ARG A 27 1.04 13.41 5.03
N LYS A 28 0.20 13.49 4.00
CA LYS A 28 -0.95 14.42 3.96
C LYS A 28 -2.00 14.07 5.00
N ALA A 29 -2.26 12.78 5.20
CA ALA A 29 -3.18 12.29 6.21
C ALA A 29 -2.70 12.64 7.62
N LEU A 30 -1.39 12.51 7.89
CA LEU A 30 -0.79 12.86 9.18
C LEU A 30 -0.95 14.35 9.46
N VAL A 31 -0.64 15.23 8.50
CA VAL A 31 -0.88 16.67 8.63
C VAL A 31 -2.36 16.97 8.91
N CYS A 32 -3.28 16.27 8.24
CA CYS A 32 -4.71 16.41 8.46
C CYS A 32 -5.14 15.97 9.86
N ILE A 33 -4.52 14.93 10.41
CA ILE A 33 -4.78 14.44 11.77
C ILE A 33 -4.21 15.41 12.80
N ASP A 34 -2.97 15.86 12.63
CA ASP A 34 -2.31 16.81 13.52
C ASP A 34 -3.07 18.14 13.57
N SER A 35 -3.62 18.58 12.42
CA SER A 35 -4.41 19.81 12.33
C SER A 35 -5.84 19.66 12.89
N ALA A 36 -6.30 18.44 13.16
CA ALA A 36 -7.65 18.21 13.66
C ALA A 36 -7.77 18.49 15.17
N GLU A 37 -6.67 18.51 15.93
CA GLU A 37 -6.68 18.66 17.39
C GLU A 37 -7.73 17.75 18.05
N ASP A 38 -8.75 18.31 18.71
CA ASP A 38 -9.85 17.56 19.34
C ASP A 38 -11.01 17.22 18.37
N GLN A 39 -10.93 17.63 17.11
CA GLN A 39 -11.96 17.35 16.11
C GLN A 39 -11.84 15.94 15.54
N PRO A 40 -12.98 15.29 15.24
CA PRO A 40 -12.98 13.97 14.63
C PRO A 40 -12.39 14.00 13.22
N VAL A 41 -11.44 13.10 12.98
CA VAL A 41 -10.80 12.90 11.67
C VAL A 41 -11.82 12.39 10.64
N PRO A 42 -11.74 12.81 9.36
CA PRO A 42 -12.66 12.34 8.33
C PRO A 42 -12.65 10.81 8.17
N LYS A 43 -13.80 10.16 8.34
CA LYS A 43 -13.96 8.70 8.10
C LYS A 43 -13.42 8.22 6.74
N PRO A 44 -13.56 8.99 5.62
CA PRO A 44 -12.96 8.61 4.34
C PRO A 44 -11.42 8.53 4.35
N LEU A 45 -10.76 9.37 5.15
CA LEU A 45 -9.31 9.38 5.32
C LEU A 45 -8.86 8.04 5.92
N VAL A 46 -9.47 7.66 7.05
CA VAL A 46 -9.16 6.42 7.77
C VAL A 46 -9.43 5.19 6.91
N LYS A 47 -10.58 5.16 6.21
CA LYS A 47 -10.93 4.05 5.30
C LYS A 47 -9.92 3.88 4.17
N THR A 48 -9.47 4.98 3.56
CA THR A 48 -8.46 4.96 2.49
C THR A 48 -7.12 4.44 3.01
N MET A 49 -6.70 4.89 4.20
CA MET A 49 -5.48 4.42 4.87
C MET A 49 -5.48 2.89 5.07
N ILE A 50 -6.56 2.36 5.64
CA ILE A 50 -6.70 0.92 5.91
C ILE A 50 -6.67 0.12 4.61
N ALA A 51 -7.43 0.55 3.59
CA ALA A 51 -7.48 -0.13 2.31
C ALA A 51 -6.11 -0.16 1.62
N ALA A 52 -5.41 0.97 1.55
CA ALA A 52 -4.13 1.06 0.86
C ALA A 52 -3.02 0.27 1.58
N MET A 53 -2.98 0.30 2.91
CA MET A 53 -2.06 -0.56 3.68
C MET A 53 -2.34 -2.04 3.44
N SER A 54 -3.62 -2.43 3.39
CA SER A 54 -4.02 -3.82 3.12
C SER A 54 -3.55 -4.29 1.74
N VAL A 55 -3.67 -3.43 0.71
CA VAL A 55 -3.18 -3.73 -0.65
C VAL A 55 -1.66 -3.84 -0.66
N LEU A 56 -0.94 -2.96 0.03
CA LEU A 56 0.51 -3.03 0.10
C LEU A 56 0.99 -4.32 0.78
N ILE A 57 0.40 -4.70 1.92
CA ILE A 57 0.71 -5.96 2.62
C ILE A 57 0.45 -7.15 1.70
N ALA A 58 -0.71 -7.18 1.02
CA ALA A 58 -1.02 -8.25 0.07
C ALA A 58 0.02 -8.32 -1.06
N LYS A 59 0.46 -7.18 -1.60
CA LYS A 59 1.53 -7.15 -2.61
C LYS A 59 2.85 -7.72 -2.08
N PHE A 60 3.26 -7.36 -0.87
CA PHE A 60 4.47 -7.93 -0.26
C PHE A 60 4.35 -9.45 -0.01
N GLN A 61 3.20 -9.92 0.45
CA GLN A 61 2.96 -11.35 0.68
C GLN A 61 2.95 -12.17 -0.62
N ASN A 62 2.45 -11.58 -1.71
CA ASN A 62 2.40 -12.25 -3.02
C ASN A 62 3.66 -12.01 -3.87
N THR A 63 4.62 -11.20 -3.40
CA THR A 63 5.90 -11.06 -4.09
C THR A 63 6.74 -12.28 -3.76
N PRO A 64 7.11 -13.12 -4.76
CA PRO A 64 7.95 -14.26 -4.49
C PRO A 64 9.28 -13.79 -3.91
N ASP A 65 9.70 -14.39 -2.80
CA ASP A 65 11.03 -14.14 -2.26
C ASP A 65 12.05 -14.56 -3.33
N VAL A 66 12.78 -13.58 -3.85
CA VAL A 66 13.80 -13.79 -4.88
C VAL A 66 14.85 -14.80 -4.40
N SER A 67 15.09 -14.86 -3.09
CA SER A 67 15.97 -15.85 -2.47
C SER A 67 15.38 -17.26 -2.59
N ALA A 68 14.08 -17.42 -2.36
CA ALA A 68 13.38 -18.70 -2.53
C ALA A 68 13.35 -19.13 -4.00
N VAL A 69 13.16 -18.20 -4.94
CA VAL A 69 13.24 -18.48 -6.38
C VAL A 69 14.65 -18.89 -6.79
N MET A 70 15.68 -18.18 -6.33
CA MET A 70 17.08 -18.49 -6.61
C MET A 70 17.50 -19.84 -6.02
N GLN A 71 17.04 -20.15 -4.80
CA GLN A 71 17.23 -21.47 -4.19
C GLN A 71 16.54 -22.57 -5.01
N ALA A 72 15.28 -22.38 -5.42
CA ALA A 72 14.59 -23.35 -6.25
C ALA A 72 15.32 -23.62 -7.58
N ILE A 73 15.84 -22.57 -8.23
CA ILE A 73 16.66 -22.70 -9.45
C ILE A 73 17.95 -23.48 -9.16
N THR A 74 18.65 -23.16 -8.06
CA THR A 74 19.89 -23.82 -7.67
C THR A 74 19.66 -25.31 -7.37
N THR A 75 18.57 -25.65 -6.68
CA THR A 75 18.19 -27.04 -6.40
C THR A 75 17.90 -27.81 -7.69
N ILE A 76 17.13 -27.25 -8.63
CA ILE A 76 16.84 -27.89 -9.92
C ILE A 76 18.13 -28.11 -10.74
N GLN A 77 19.07 -27.16 -10.72
CA GLN A 77 20.36 -27.29 -11.40
C GLN A 77 21.28 -28.34 -10.76
N SER A 78 21.12 -28.60 -9.46
CA SER A 78 21.93 -29.58 -8.73
C SER A 78 21.39 -31.01 -8.87
N ASP A 79 20.09 -31.16 -9.18
CA ASP A 79 19.42 -32.43 -9.45
C ASP A 79 19.55 -32.89 -10.92
N LEU A 80 20.19 -32.10 -11.80
CA LEU A 80 20.36 -32.39 -13.23
C LEU A 80 21.74 -32.99 -13.58
#